data_AF-A0AAV0JTH5-F1
#
_entry.id   AF-A0AAV0JTH5-F1
#
_cell.length_a   1.000
_cell.length_b   1.000
_cell.length_c   1.000
_cell.angle_alpha   90.00
_cell.angle_beta   90.00
_cell.angle_gamma   90.00
#
_symmetry.space_group_name_H-M   'P 1'
#
loop_
_entity.id
_entity.type
_entity.pdbx_description
1 polymer ?
#
loop_
_entity_poly.entity_id
_entity_poly.type
_entity_poly.pdbx_seq_one_letter_code
_entity_poly.pdbx_strand_id
1 'polypeptide(L)' 'MASTSTSATTPSSSSSSCSNSKKGGRSEVEHKLGEFFMHQIAHDASPAYGGGFMAGNAAVNKYGLRRTLDHIRLTGNFPL' A
#
# COMPACT_ATOMS: atom_id res chain seq x y z
N MET A 1 -6.19 32.66 36.87
CA MET A 1 -7.06 32.28 35.73
C MET A 1 -6.83 30.80 35.47
N ALA A 2 -7.88 29.99 35.58
CA ALA A 2 -7.82 28.55 35.31
C ALA A 2 -7.89 28.33 33.79
N SER A 3 -7.04 27.46 33.26
CA SER A 3 -7.11 27.04 31.86
C SER A 3 -7.54 25.57 31.80
N THR A 4 -8.77 25.40 31.33
CA THR A 4 -9.49 24.15 31.17
C THR A 4 -8.81 23.23 30.15
N SER A 5 -8.70 21.95 30.52
CA SER A 5 -8.24 20.85 29.68
C SER A 5 -9.18 20.63 28.48
N THR A 6 -8.60 20.44 27.28
CA THR A 6 -9.33 19.85 26.14
C THR A 6 -8.59 18.59 25.72
N SER A 7 -9.03 17.44 26.23
CA SER A 7 -8.58 16.15 25.70
C SER A 7 -9.22 15.98 24.32
N ALA A 8 -8.41 16.07 23.27
CA ALA A 8 -8.84 15.74 21.92
C ALA A 8 -9.10 14.23 21.86
N THR A 9 -10.37 13.86 21.69
CA THR A 9 -10.79 12.49 21.42
C THR A 9 -10.26 12.08 20.06
N THR A 10 -9.30 11.17 20.04
CA THR A 10 -8.86 10.52 18.80
C THR A 10 -10.03 9.70 18.25
N PRO A 11 -10.40 9.82 16.97
CA PRO A 11 -11.42 8.97 16.39
C PRO A 11 -10.92 7.52 16.41
N SER A 12 -11.62 6.67 17.15
CA SER A 12 -11.40 5.23 17.18
C SER A 12 -11.43 4.70 15.74
N SER A 13 -10.30 4.16 15.28
CA SER A 13 -10.19 3.55 13.97
C SER A 13 -11.22 2.41 13.89
N SER A 14 -12.25 2.62 13.08
CA SER A 14 -13.26 1.60 12.83
C SER A 14 -12.57 0.45 12.10
N SER A 15 -12.42 -0.69 12.77
CA SER A 15 -11.94 -1.91 12.13
C SER A 15 -13.01 -2.35 11.13
N SER A 16 -12.79 -2.09 9.85
CA SER A 16 -13.60 -2.67 8.79
C SER A 16 -13.39 -4.19 8.81
N SER A 17 -14.41 -4.92 9.26
CA SER A 17 -14.46 -6.36 9.11
C SER A 17 -14.40 -6.69 7.62
N CYS A 18 -13.32 -7.32 7.18
CA CYS A 18 -13.19 -7.83 5.83
C CYS A 18 -14.19 -8.98 5.65
N SER A 19 -15.35 -8.67 5.05
CA SER A 19 -16.21 -9.72 4.52
C SER A 19 -15.43 -10.44 3.43
N ASN A 20 -15.06 -11.69 3.71
CA ASN A 20 -14.34 -12.54 2.76
C ASN A 20 -15.33 -12.92 1.65
N SER A 21 -15.47 -12.04 0.66
CA SER A 21 -16.24 -12.31 -0.55
C SER A 21 -15.62 -13.53 -1.22
N LYS A 22 -16.33 -14.67 -1.22
CA LYS A 22 -16.02 -15.80 -2.09
C LYS A 22 -15.82 -15.19 -3.47
N LYS A 23 -14.61 -15.30 -4.02
CA LYS A 23 -14.24 -14.73 -5.32
C LYS A 23 -15.21 -15.28 -6.36
N GLY A 24 -16.31 -14.56 -6.59
CA GLY A 24 -17.26 -14.84 -7.66
C GLY A 24 -16.51 -14.74 -8.98
N GLY A 25 -17.03 -15.42 -10.00
CA GLY A 25 -16.46 -15.33 -11.35
C GLY A 25 -16.19 -13.87 -11.69
N ARG A 26 -14.94 -13.56 -12.05
CA ARG A 26 -14.50 -12.19 -12.34
C ARG A 26 -15.41 -11.63 -13.43
N SER A 27 -16.05 -10.50 -13.17
CA SER A 27 -16.91 -9.85 -14.16
C SER A 27 -16.06 -9.33 -15.33
N GLU A 28 -16.63 -9.29 -16.54
CA GLU A 28 -16.03 -8.63 -17.73
C GLU A 28 -15.56 -7.21 -17.40
N VAL A 29 -16.31 -6.50 -16.54
CA VAL A 29 -16.01 -5.15 -16.08
C VAL A 29 -14.74 -5.13 -15.21
N GLU A 30 -14.59 -6.11 -14.30
CA GLU A 30 -13.40 -6.23 -13.45
C GLU A 30 -12.15 -6.62 -14.26
N HIS A 31 -12.32 -7.41 -15.33
CA HIS A 31 -11.24 -7.74 -16.25
C HIS A 31 -10.74 -6.47 -16.96
N LYS A 32 -11.65 -5.72 -17.57
CA LYS A 32 -11.33 -4.48 -18.30
C LYS A 32 -10.77 -3.39 -17.39
N LEU A 33 -11.24 -3.32 -16.14
CA LEU A 33 -10.67 -2.42 -15.12
C LEU A 33 -9.24 -2.83 -14.74
N GLY A 34 -8.96 -4.14 -14.64
CA GLY A 34 -7.61 -4.66 -14.43
C GLY A 34 -6.65 -4.32 -15.57
N GLU A 35 -7.09 -4.47 -16.82
CA GLU A 35 -6.32 -4.06 -18.01
C GLU A 35 -6.00 -2.55 -17.98
N PHE A 36 -6.96 -1.71 -17.59
CA PHE A 36 -6.74 -0.27 -17.45
C PHE A 36 -5.62 0.05 -16.45
N PHE A 37 -5.60 -0.61 -15.29
CA PHE A 37 -4.52 -0.45 -14.32
C PHE A 37 -3.18 -1.02 -14.83
N MET A 38 -3.18 -2.14 -15.55
CA MET A 38 -1.95 -2.69 -16.14
C MET A 38 -1.35 -1.73 -17.16
N HIS A 39 -2.18 -1.16 -18.04
CA HIS A 39 -1.74 -0.17 -19.00
C HIS A 39 -1.26 1.11 -18.33
N GLN A 40 -1.96 1.60 -17.31
CA GLN A 40 -1.48 2.77 -16.54
C GLN A 40 -0.16 2.47 -15.82
N ILE A 41 0.02 1.32 -15.17
CA ILE A 41 1.29 1.01 -14.49
C ILE A 41 2.45 0.85 -15.50
N ALA A 42 2.17 0.35 -16.71
CA ALA A 42 3.17 0.18 -17.75
C ALA A 42 3.55 1.49 -18.46
N HIS A 43 2.61 2.42 -18.66
CA HIS A 43 2.80 3.63 -19.45
C HIS A 43 2.78 4.95 -18.66
N ASP A 44 2.16 5.00 -17.50
CA ASP A 44 2.15 6.18 -16.63
C ASP A 44 3.40 6.18 -15.74
N ALA A 45 4.35 7.04 -16.07
CA ALA A 45 5.57 7.27 -15.32
C ALA A 45 5.36 8.16 -14.08
N SER A 46 4.11 8.37 -13.63
CA SER A 46 3.80 9.16 -12.44
C SER A 46 4.44 8.55 -11.17
N PRO A 47 5.34 9.31 -10.48
CA PRO A 47 6.07 8.81 -9.30
C PRO A 47 5.15 8.34 -8.17
N ALA A 48 3.93 8.86 -8.11
CA ALA A 48 2.97 8.62 -7.04
C ALA A 48 2.34 7.23 -7.08
N TYR A 49 2.31 6.55 -8.23
CA TYR A 49 1.54 5.31 -8.41
C TYR A 49 2.39 4.05 -8.62
N GLY A 50 3.68 4.20 -8.99
CA GLY A 50 4.58 3.06 -9.28
C GLY A 50 5.94 3.06 -8.57
N GLY A 51 6.46 4.21 -8.13
CA GLY A 51 7.85 4.32 -7.65
C GLY A 51 8.14 3.49 -6.40
N GLY A 52 7.31 3.61 -5.37
CA GLY A 52 7.48 2.87 -4.12
C GLY A 52 7.30 1.36 -4.27
N PHE A 53 6.32 0.94 -5.07
CA PHE A 53 6.10 -0.49 -5.35
C PHE A 53 7.24 -1.08 -6.19
N MET A 54 7.69 -0.39 -7.25
CA MET A 54 8.82 -0.84 -8.05
C MET A 54 10.11 -0.94 -7.22
N ALA A 55 10.40 0.08 -6.39
CA ALA A 55 11.56 0.07 -5.51
C ALA A 55 11.51 -1.09 -4.50
N GLY A 56 10.34 -1.30 -3.88
CA GLY A 56 10.12 -2.43 -2.99
C GLY A 56 10.27 -3.78 -3.68
N ASN A 57 9.66 -3.95 -4.86
CA ASN A 57 9.73 -5.19 -5.62
C ASN A 57 11.17 -5.48 -6.10
N ALA A 58 11.90 -4.47 -6.56
CA ALA A 58 13.30 -4.58 -6.93
C ALA A 58 14.17 -4.98 -5.73
N ALA A 59 13.96 -4.35 -4.57
CA ALA A 59 14.67 -4.67 -3.34
C ALA A 59 14.39 -6.10 -2.86
N VAL A 60 13.13 -6.56 -2.93
CA VAL A 60 12.76 -7.94 -2.57
C VAL A 60 13.37 -8.95 -3.54
N ASN A 61 13.35 -8.68 -4.84
CA ASN A 61 13.96 -9.57 -5.84
C ASN A 61 15.49 -9.66 -5.68
N LYS A 62 16.15 -8.56 -5.26
CA LYS A 62 17.61 -8.50 -5.10
C LYS A 62 18.10 -9.05 -3.75
N TYR A 63 17.40 -8.75 -2.67
CA TYR A 63 17.86 -9.02 -1.30
C TYR A 63 17.01 -10.05 -0.55
N GLY A 64 15.84 -10.39 -1.08
CA GLY A 64 14.87 -11.25 -0.42
C GLY A 64 14.02 -10.48 0.60
N LEU A 65 12.77 -10.94 0.77
CA LEU A 65 11.76 -10.25 1.58
C LEU A 65 12.23 -9.93 3.00
N ARG A 66 12.85 -10.90 3.68
CA ARG A 66 13.26 -10.74 5.08
C ARG A 66 14.30 -9.63 5.26
N ARG A 67 15.33 -9.59 4.39
CA ARG A 67 16.36 -8.54 4.45
C ARG A 67 15.81 -7.17 4.10
N THR A 68 14.93 -7.09 3.12
CA THR A 68 14.26 -5.84 2.74
C THR A 68 13.47 -5.26 3.92
N LEU A 69 12.69 -6.09 4.61
CA LEU A 69 11.90 -5.65 5.76
C LEU A 69 12.75 -5.26 6.96
N ASP A 70 13.81 -6.02 7.27
CA ASP A 70 14.71 -5.69 8.38
C ASP A 70 15.46 -4.38 8.13
N HIS A 71 15.84 -4.09 6.88
CA HIS A 71 16.45 -2.81 6.53
C HIS A 71 15.46 -1.65 6.70
N ILE A 72 14.24 -1.77 6.18
CA ILE A 72 13.18 -0.74 6.34
C ILE A 72 12.89 -0.48 7.82
N ARG A 73 12.88 -1.53 8.65
CA ARG A 73 12.69 -1.38 10.11
C ARG A 73 13.80 -0.57 10.76
N LEU A 74 15.03 -0.70 10.27
CA LEU A 74 16.20 -0.05 10.87
C LEU A 74 16.42 1.37 10.33
N THR A 75 16.21 1.60 9.04
CA THR A 75 16.57 2.84 8.33
C THR A 75 15.35 3.63 7.84
N GLY A 76 14.16 3.04 7.84
CA GLY A 76 12.94 3.64 7.30
C GLY A 76 12.87 3.66 5.77
N ASN A 77 13.86 3.13 5.05
CA ASN A 77 13.94 3.20 3.60
C ASN A 77 14.24 1.83 2.96
N PHE A 78 14.08 1.71 1.63
CA PHE A 78 14.45 0.48 0.91
C PHE A 78 15.97 0.32 0.84
N PRO A 79 16.49 -0.93 0.92
CA PRO A 79 17.88 -1.21 0.61
C PRO A 79 18.12 -1.04 -0.90
N LEU A 80 19.13 -0.25 -1.26
CA LEU A 80 19.56 0.02 -2.64
C LEU A 80 20.61 -1.00 -3.09
#